data_AF-A0AAD6PU56-F1
#
_entry.id   AF-A0AAD6PU56-F1
#
_cell.length_a   1.000
_cell.length_b   1.000
_cell.length_c   1.000
_cell.angle_alpha   90.00
_cell.angle_beta   90.00
_cell.angle_gamma   90.00
#
_symmetry.space_group_name_H-M   'P 1'
#
loop_
_entity.id
_entity.type
_entity.pdbx_description
1 polymer ?
#
loop_
_entity_poly.entity_id
_entity_poly.type
_entity_poly.pdbx_seq_one_letter_code
_entity_poly.pdbx_strand_id
1 'polypeptide(L)'
;MAPAQTTTLKNALVFVPAPGIGHLVSVMEFAKRLLERDDSFSITMLLMSPPFAHDVTTYVEKLNATHPEFQFLGLPTVTPPPLEDVLACPEHFVSVFIADHKNHVKDMIVNHVLSNKSVKLAGLVLDLFCTAFVDVAKDLGVPSYIFFASGAAFLGSMLYLPDRFDKGGVTYKPTDPDSIIPSYINPVPSRVLPSLLFHDGGYSTFVSHARKFKEAKGIIVNTFAELESHAVNYLNGEAGVPHVYTVGPVVDHKGNSPVADGNQREEIMNWLDAQPEKSVVFLCFGSQGSFGVPQLKEIALGLEQSGQRFLWSIRRPPSQESLNPGEVNDFSELLPEGFLGRTKNVGFICGWAPQVEVLAHKATGAFVSHCGWNSILESTWYGVPVVTWPLYGEQQINAFQLVKDAGVAIEMKMDYRKDGGEVVKADQVAKAVKDVIEGASDVKSKVKAMSETGRKALLEGGSSYVAFETLVGVLSGNKA
;
A
#
# COMPACT_ATOMS: atom_id res chain seq x y z
N MET A 1 -12.95 -37.18 38.75
CA MET A 1 -13.51 -36.61 37.50
C MET A 1 -12.74 -35.34 37.20
N ALA A 2 -11.90 -35.36 36.17
CA ALA A 2 -11.32 -34.13 35.65
C ALA A 2 -12.47 -33.28 35.05
N PRO A 3 -12.50 -31.96 35.25
CA PRO A 3 -13.52 -31.13 34.62
C PRO A 3 -13.39 -31.28 33.10
N ALA A 4 -14.51 -31.54 32.43
CA ALA A 4 -14.57 -31.53 30.98
C ALA A 4 -14.09 -30.16 30.50
N GLN A 5 -12.98 -30.13 29.77
CA GLN A 5 -12.57 -28.95 29.02
C GLN A 5 -13.65 -28.72 27.96
N THR A 6 -14.56 -27.78 28.22
CA THR A 6 -15.36 -27.17 27.15
C THR A 6 -14.39 -26.39 26.28
N THR A 7 -13.89 -27.03 25.22
CA THR A 7 -13.16 -26.35 24.15
C THR A 7 -14.13 -25.36 23.50
N THR A 8 -13.98 -24.08 23.85
CA THR A 8 -14.73 -23.00 23.24
C THR A 8 -14.28 -22.89 21.79
N LEU A 9 -15.21 -22.91 20.84
CA LEU A 9 -14.89 -22.78 19.42
C LEU A 9 -14.20 -21.44 19.17
N LYS A 10 -13.08 -21.46 18.44
CA LYS A 10 -12.43 -20.23 17.99
C LYS A 10 -13.26 -19.55 16.90
N ASN A 11 -13.24 -18.22 16.87
CA ASN A 11 -13.83 -17.41 15.81
C ASN A 11 -12.90 -17.43 14.59
N ALA A 12 -13.28 -18.14 13.54
CA ALA A 12 -12.50 -18.21 12.31
C ALA A 12 -12.75 -16.98 11.43
N LEU A 13 -11.69 -16.26 11.09
CA LEU A 13 -11.71 -15.20 10.08
C LEU A 13 -10.95 -15.68 8.84
N VAL A 14 -11.58 -15.54 7.67
CA VAL A 14 -10.94 -15.88 6.39
C VAL A 14 -10.51 -14.59 5.70
N PHE A 15 -9.22 -14.47 5.47
CA PHE A 15 -8.61 -13.34 4.79
C PHE A 15 -8.36 -13.69 3.33
N VAL A 16 -8.72 -12.77 2.43
CA VAL A 16 -8.46 -12.91 0.99
C VAL A 16 -7.78 -11.64 0.49
N PRO A 17 -6.44 -11.56 0.56
CA PRO A 17 -5.67 -10.44 0.03
C PRO A 17 -5.61 -10.43 -1.50
N ALA A 18 -5.46 -9.24 -2.09
CA ALA A 18 -5.03 -9.12 -3.48
C ALA A 18 -3.55 -9.57 -3.63
N PRO A 19 -3.17 -10.17 -4.76
CA PRO A 19 -1.85 -10.77 -4.95
C PRO A 19 -0.78 -9.72 -5.31
N GLY A 20 -0.49 -8.81 -4.38
CA GLY A 20 0.57 -7.81 -4.51
C GLY A 20 1.24 -7.53 -3.16
N ILE A 21 2.56 -7.30 -3.16
CA ILE A 21 3.35 -7.14 -1.92
C ILE A 21 2.77 -6.04 -1.00
N GLY A 22 2.35 -4.90 -1.56
CA GLY A 22 1.75 -3.83 -0.76
C GLY A 22 0.44 -4.22 -0.06
N HIS A 23 -0.35 -5.09 -0.69
CA HIS A 23 -1.60 -5.59 -0.11
C HIS A 23 -1.33 -6.69 0.92
N LEU A 24 -0.43 -7.61 0.60
CA LEU A 24 -0.10 -8.74 1.47
C LEU A 24 0.55 -8.29 2.78
N VAL A 25 1.55 -7.40 2.73
CA VAL A 25 2.26 -6.95 3.94
C VAL A 25 1.29 -6.26 4.91
N SER A 26 0.47 -5.33 4.41
CA SER A 26 -0.46 -4.57 5.27
C SER A 26 -1.53 -5.46 5.90
N VAL A 27 -2.08 -6.43 5.15
CA VAL A 27 -3.06 -7.36 5.72
C VAL A 27 -2.43 -8.33 6.72
N MET A 28 -1.20 -8.77 6.47
CA MET A 28 -0.45 -9.66 7.36
C MET A 28 -0.23 -9.00 8.72
N GLU A 29 0.26 -7.76 8.73
CA GLU A 29 0.49 -7.02 9.97
C GLU A 29 -0.82 -6.73 10.73
N PHE A 30 -1.90 -6.45 10.01
CA PHE A 30 -3.22 -6.29 10.64
C PHE A 30 -3.72 -7.61 11.27
N ALA A 31 -3.55 -8.74 10.57
CA ALA A 31 -3.93 -10.06 11.07
C ALA A 31 -3.10 -10.49 12.30
N LYS A 32 -1.79 -10.18 12.32
CA LYS A 32 -0.93 -10.39 13.50
C LYS A 32 -1.46 -9.62 14.70
N ARG A 33 -1.76 -8.33 14.53
CA ARG A 33 -2.30 -7.49 15.60
C ARG A 33 -3.63 -8.01 16.14
N LEU A 34 -4.49 -8.60 15.30
CA LEU A 34 -5.72 -9.26 15.76
C LEU A 34 -5.42 -10.46 16.66
N LEU A 35 -4.52 -11.36 16.25
CA LEU A 35 -4.15 -12.53 17.05
C LEU A 35 -3.40 -12.16 18.35
N GLU A 36 -2.60 -11.10 18.32
CA GLU A 36 -1.95 -10.56 19.52
C GLU A 36 -2.97 -9.96 20.51
N ARG A 37 -4.09 -9.44 20.02
CA ARG A 37 -5.11 -8.81 20.85
C ARG A 37 -6.11 -9.80 21.44
N ASP A 38 -6.57 -10.78 20.67
CA ASP A 38 -7.61 -11.73 21.08
C ASP A 38 -7.29 -13.13 20.54
N ASP A 39 -6.92 -14.04 21.45
CA ASP A 39 -6.52 -15.41 21.15
C ASP A 39 -7.71 -16.33 20.79
N SER A 40 -8.95 -15.83 20.90
CA SER A 40 -10.16 -16.52 20.45
C SER A 40 -10.28 -16.55 18.93
N PHE A 41 -9.50 -15.74 18.20
CA PHE A 41 -9.47 -15.79 16.74
C PHE A 41 -8.63 -16.96 16.20
N SER A 42 -9.05 -17.45 15.05
CA SER A 42 -8.28 -18.35 14.17
C SER A 42 -8.28 -17.72 12.78
N ILE A 43 -7.12 -17.52 12.17
CA ILE A 43 -7.04 -16.82 10.88
C ILE A 43 -6.54 -17.78 9.79
N THR A 44 -7.33 -17.86 8.72
CA THR A 44 -6.98 -18.58 7.49
C THR A 44 -6.80 -17.56 6.37
N MET A 45 -5.69 -17.61 5.63
CA MET A 45 -5.42 -16.75 4.49
C MET A 45 -5.48 -17.53 3.19
N LEU A 46 -6.34 -17.10 2.26
CA LEU A 46 -6.44 -17.68 0.93
C LEU A 46 -5.57 -16.89 -0.03
N LEU A 47 -4.55 -17.53 -0.59
CA LEU A 47 -3.51 -16.87 -1.36
C LEU A 47 -3.66 -17.22 -2.85
N MET A 48 -3.77 -16.19 -3.68
CA MET A 48 -3.77 -16.31 -5.14
C MET A 48 -2.34 -16.27 -5.66
N SER A 49 -2.06 -17.10 -6.68
CA SER A 49 -0.77 -17.10 -7.39
C SER A 49 -0.94 -16.32 -8.70
N PRO A 50 -0.59 -15.03 -8.74
CA PRO A 50 -0.77 -14.21 -9.93
C PRO A 50 0.18 -14.69 -11.05
N PRO A 51 -0.27 -14.66 -12.31
CA PRO A 51 0.64 -14.89 -13.41
C PRO A 51 1.63 -13.70 -13.44
N PHE A 52 2.90 -14.02 -13.68
CA PHE A 52 4.00 -13.07 -13.82
C PHE A 52 4.56 -12.44 -12.54
N ALA A 53 3.96 -12.59 -11.34
CA ALA A 53 4.48 -11.96 -10.11
C ALA A 53 5.30 -12.91 -9.21
N HIS A 54 6.50 -13.28 -9.65
CA HIS A 54 7.39 -14.21 -8.94
C HIS A 54 7.73 -13.77 -7.49
N ASP A 55 7.96 -12.47 -7.26
CA ASP A 55 8.25 -11.93 -5.93
C ASP A 55 7.10 -12.20 -4.94
N VAL A 56 5.85 -12.20 -5.42
CA VAL A 56 4.67 -12.50 -4.60
C VAL A 56 4.67 -13.97 -4.20
N THR A 57 4.96 -14.88 -5.14
CA THR A 57 5.07 -16.32 -4.85
C THR A 57 6.15 -16.60 -3.80
N THR A 58 7.35 -16.05 -3.96
CA THR A 58 8.44 -16.22 -3.00
C THR A 58 8.10 -15.65 -1.63
N TYR A 59 7.42 -14.50 -1.57
CA TYR A 59 6.95 -13.92 -0.31
C TYR A 59 5.95 -14.85 0.39
N VAL A 60 4.97 -15.37 -0.35
CA VAL A 60 3.94 -16.30 0.16
C VAL A 60 4.56 -17.59 0.71
N GLU A 61 5.52 -18.18 0.02
CA GLU A 61 6.22 -19.39 0.49
C GLU A 61 6.93 -19.16 1.83
N LYS A 62 7.55 -17.98 2.00
CA LYS A 62 8.24 -17.61 3.25
C LYS A 62 7.25 -17.37 4.39
N LEU A 63 6.10 -16.75 4.14
CA LEU A 63 5.08 -16.52 5.17
C LEU A 63 4.66 -17.83 5.87
N ASN A 64 4.47 -18.89 5.09
CA ASN A 64 4.06 -20.19 5.63
C ASN A 64 5.13 -20.81 6.54
N ALA A 65 6.41 -20.53 6.30
CA ALA A 65 7.51 -21.01 7.13
C ALA A 65 7.70 -20.18 8.42
N THR A 66 7.39 -18.89 8.38
CA THR A 66 7.70 -17.96 9.50
C THR A 66 6.52 -17.67 10.41
N HIS A 67 5.28 -17.98 10.00
CA HIS A 67 4.08 -17.66 10.76
C HIS A 67 3.13 -18.86 10.97
N PRO A 68 3.51 -19.81 11.84
CA PRO A 68 2.70 -21.00 12.13
C PRO A 68 1.37 -20.69 12.84
N GLU A 69 1.18 -19.47 13.34
CA GLU A 69 -0.06 -18.97 13.93
C GLU A 69 -1.20 -18.78 12.91
N PHE A 70 -0.89 -18.69 11.61
CA PHE A 70 -1.88 -18.62 10.54
C PHE A 70 -1.98 -19.92 9.76
N GLN A 71 -3.15 -20.16 9.16
CA GLN A 71 -3.30 -21.19 8.14
C GLN A 71 -3.25 -20.55 6.76
N PHE A 72 -2.20 -20.83 5.98
CA PHE A 72 -2.10 -20.37 4.60
C PHE A 72 -2.60 -21.45 3.64
N LEU A 73 -3.51 -21.09 2.74
CA LEU A 73 -4.08 -21.99 1.74
C LEU A 73 -3.93 -21.37 0.35
N GLY A 74 -3.13 -21.99 -0.51
CA GLY A 74 -3.01 -21.60 -1.91
C GLY A 74 -4.28 -21.95 -2.69
N LEU A 75 -4.78 -21.01 -3.49
CA LEU A 75 -5.91 -21.24 -4.38
C LEU A 75 -5.43 -21.93 -5.68
N PRO A 76 -6.27 -22.80 -6.28
CA PRO A 76 -6.01 -23.33 -7.61
C PRO A 76 -5.81 -22.22 -8.65
N THR A 77 -4.92 -22.46 -9.60
CA THR A 77 -4.65 -21.53 -10.70
C THR A 77 -5.85 -21.40 -11.64
N VAL A 78 -6.18 -20.16 -12.02
CA VAL A 78 -7.14 -19.86 -13.09
C VAL A 78 -6.41 -19.45 -14.36
N THR A 79 -7.07 -19.59 -15.51
CA THR A 79 -6.54 -19.05 -16.78
C THR A 79 -6.55 -17.53 -16.71
N PRO A 80 -5.40 -16.84 -16.86
CA PRO A 80 -5.41 -15.39 -16.85
C PRO A 80 -6.12 -14.80 -18.08
N PRO A 81 -6.72 -13.60 -17.93
CA PRO A 81 -7.12 -12.81 -19.08
C PRO A 81 -5.94 -12.55 -20.05
N PRO A 82 -6.21 -12.23 -21.33
CA PRO A 82 -5.20 -11.86 -22.30
C PRO A 82 -4.22 -10.78 -21.80
N LEU A 83 -2.95 -10.87 -22.22
CA LEU A 83 -1.91 -9.90 -21.83
C LEU A 83 -2.22 -8.47 -22.31
N GLU A 84 -2.94 -8.33 -23.43
CA GLU A 84 -3.41 -7.03 -23.93
C GLU A 84 -4.30 -6.30 -22.92
N ASP A 85 -5.10 -7.02 -22.14
CA ASP A 85 -5.96 -6.43 -21.11
C ASP A 85 -5.14 -5.88 -19.93
N VAL A 86 -4.04 -6.58 -19.57
CA VAL A 86 -3.08 -6.10 -18.55
C VAL A 86 -2.49 -4.76 -18.98
N LEU A 87 -2.07 -4.66 -20.25
CA LEU A 87 -1.45 -3.46 -20.80
C LEU A 87 -2.45 -2.32 -20.97
N ALA A 88 -3.73 -2.62 -21.20
CA ALA A 88 -4.77 -1.61 -21.35
C ALA A 88 -5.20 -1.00 -20.00
N CYS A 89 -5.42 -1.81 -18.97
CA CYS A 89 -5.75 -1.35 -17.62
C CYS A 89 -5.40 -2.42 -16.57
N PRO A 90 -4.23 -2.31 -15.91
CA PRO A 90 -3.78 -3.30 -14.92
C PRO A 90 -4.78 -3.54 -13.79
N GLU A 91 -5.46 -2.51 -13.31
CA GLU A 91 -6.42 -2.61 -12.22
C GLU A 91 -7.70 -3.34 -12.62
N HIS A 92 -8.16 -3.15 -13.87
CA HIS A 92 -9.28 -3.92 -14.42
C HIS A 92 -8.90 -5.40 -14.54
N PHE A 93 -7.71 -5.68 -15.09
CA PHE A 93 -7.19 -7.04 -15.21
C PHE A 93 -7.12 -7.75 -13.85
N VAL A 94 -6.54 -7.11 -12.83
CA VAL A 94 -6.44 -7.67 -11.47
C VAL A 94 -7.82 -8.02 -10.92
N SER A 95 -8.81 -7.16 -11.15
CA SER A 95 -10.17 -7.37 -10.66
C SER A 95 -10.87 -8.57 -11.33
N VAL A 96 -10.69 -8.73 -12.65
CA VAL A 96 -11.22 -9.88 -13.40
C VAL A 96 -10.53 -11.17 -12.97
N PHE A 97 -9.19 -11.17 -12.92
CA PHE A 97 -8.41 -12.31 -12.48
C PHE A 97 -8.80 -12.79 -11.07
N ILE A 98 -8.98 -11.86 -10.12
CA ILE A 98 -9.43 -12.20 -8.77
C ILE A 98 -10.86 -12.77 -8.81
N ALA A 99 -11.78 -12.17 -9.57
CA ALA A 99 -13.15 -12.63 -9.66
C ALA A 99 -13.28 -14.08 -10.16
N ASP A 100 -12.38 -14.54 -11.04
CA ASP A 100 -12.36 -15.92 -11.55
C ASP A 100 -12.08 -16.97 -10.46
N HIS A 101 -11.54 -16.57 -9.30
CA HIS A 101 -11.32 -17.46 -8.16
C HIS A 101 -12.57 -17.65 -7.28
N LYS A 102 -13.73 -17.06 -7.61
CA LYS A 102 -14.92 -17.06 -6.75
C LYS A 102 -15.35 -18.45 -6.29
N ASN A 103 -15.39 -19.43 -7.19
CA ASN A 103 -15.74 -20.80 -6.84
C ASN A 103 -14.67 -21.46 -5.96
N HIS A 104 -13.40 -21.28 -6.32
CA HIS A 104 -12.28 -21.81 -5.53
C HIS A 104 -12.25 -21.26 -4.11
N VAL A 105 -12.50 -19.96 -3.92
CA VAL A 105 -12.60 -19.35 -2.59
C VAL A 105 -13.71 -20.01 -1.76
N LYS A 106 -14.90 -20.18 -2.35
CA LYS A 106 -16.03 -20.84 -1.66
C LYS A 106 -15.68 -22.28 -1.27
N ASP A 107 -15.14 -23.05 -2.21
CA ASP A 107 -14.77 -24.46 -1.99
C ASP A 107 -13.70 -24.60 -0.91
N MET A 108 -12.68 -23.74 -0.90
CA MET A 108 -11.63 -23.77 0.11
C MET A 108 -12.17 -23.46 1.52
N ILE A 109 -13.08 -22.49 1.64
CA ILE A 109 -13.72 -22.18 2.93
C ILE A 109 -14.56 -23.36 3.42
N VAL A 110 -15.36 -23.96 2.54
CA VAL A 110 -16.19 -25.13 2.89
C VAL A 110 -15.32 -26.32 3.32
N ASN A 111 -14.30 -26.64 2.54
CA ASN A 111 -13.51 -27.85 2.72
C ASN A 111 -12.50 -27.77 3.87
N HIS A 112 -11.99 -26.58 4.21
CA HIS A 112 -10.92 -26.43 5.21
C HIS A 112 -11.33 -25.66 6.46
N VAL A 113 -12.30 -24.75 6.38
CA VAL A 113 -12.71 -23.92 7.53
C VAL A 113 -14.01 -24.45 8.12
N LEU A 114 -15.07 -24.62 7.32
CA LEU A 114 -16.36 -25.11 7.81
C LEU A 114 -16.35 -26.59 8.19
N SER A 115 -15.46 -27.39 7.60
CA SER A 115 -15.25 -28.79 8.00
C SER A 115 -14.53 -28.95 9.35
N ASN A 116 -13.85 -27.90 9.82
CA ASN A 116 -13.08 -27.91 11.05
C ASN A 116 -13.99 -27.66 12.27
N LYS A 117 -14.24 -28.71 13.05
CA LYS A 117 -15.12 -28.67 14.24
C LYS A 117 -14.58 -27.86 15.41
N SER A 118 -13.35 -27.36 15.35
CA SER A 118 -12.74 -26.54 16.41
C SER A 118 -12.96 -25.04 16.22
N VAL A 119 -13.56 -24.63 15.10
CA VAL A 119 -13.78 -23.22 14.75
C VAL A 119 -15.22 -22.96 14.32
N LYS A 120 -15.62 -21.69 14.39
CA LYS A 120 -16.87 -21.18 13.81
C LYS A 120 -16.52 -20.01 12.89
N LEU A 121 -16.91 -20.08 11.61
CA LEU A 121 -16.68 -18.99 10.67
C LEU A 121 -17.41 -17.71 11.14
N ALA A 122 -16.63 -16.67 11.44
CA ALA A 122 -17.10 -15.39 11.97
C ALA A 122 -17.23 -14.32 10.87
N GLY A 123 -16.46 -14.41 9.79
CA GLY A 123 -16.55 -13.50 8.66
C GLY A 123 -15.38 -13.59 7.69
N LEU A 124 -15.50 -12.87 6.58
CA LEU A 124 -14.46 -12.73 5.56
C LEU A 124 -13.87 -11.31 5.61
N VAL A 125 -12.54 -11.20 5.56
CA VAL A 125 -11.82 -9.94 5.40
C VAL A 125 -11.22 -9.90 3.98
N LEU A 126 -11.76 -9.02 3.15
CA LEU A 126 -11.52 -9.01 1.71
C LEU A 126 -10.76 -7.77 1.31
N ASP A 127 -9.70 -7.91 0.52
CA ASP A 127 -9.02 -6.75 -0.07
C ASP A 127 -9.97 -5.90 -0.94
N LEU A 128 -9.62 -4.63 -1.17
CA LEU A 128 -10.38 -3.70 -2.02
C LEU A 128 -10.65 -4.23 -3.43
N PHE A 129 -9.79 -5.08 -3.99
CA PHE A 129 -10.02 -5.74 -5.29
C PHE A 129 -10.84 -7.04 -5.19
N CYS A 130 -11.03 -7.59 -4.00
CA CYS A 130 -11.64 -8.90 -3.75
C CYS A 130 -13.16 -8.85 -3.55
N THR A 131 -13.84 -7.82 -4.05
CA THR A 131 -15.28 -7.62 -3.78
C THR A 131 -16.18 -8.69 -4.39
N ALA A 132 -15.70 -9.45 -5.38
CA ALA A 132 -16.41 -10.61 -5.93
C ALA A 132 -16.76 -11.65 -4.84
N PHE A 133 -15.99 -11.70 -3.75
CA PHE A 133 -16.18 -12.63 -2.64
C PHE A 133 -17.12 -12.11 -1.55
N VAL A 134 -17.63 -10.88 -1.68
CA VAL A 134 -18.76 -10.40 -0.85
C VAL A 134 -19.97 -11.31 -1.04
N ASP A 135 -20.23 -11.76 -2.27
CA ASP A 135 -21.31 -12.71 -2.56
C ASP A 135 -21.03 -14.10 -1.96
N VAL A 136 -19.76 -14.51 -1.87
CA VAL A 136 -19.39 -15.76 -1.21
C VAL A 136 -19.69 -15.68 0.29
N ALA A 137 -19.40 -14.57 0.94
CA ALA A 137 -19.76 -14.35 2.35
C ALA A 137 -21.29 -14.45 2.55
N LYS A 138 -22.08 -13.84 1.65
CA LYS A 138 -23.55 -13.92 1.65
C LYS A 138 -24.06 -15.34 1.49
N ASP A 139 -23.53 -16.09 0.52
CA ASP A 139 -23.89 -17.50 0.28
C ASP A 139 -23.61 -18.37 1.52
N LEU A 140 -22.55 -18.06 2.26
CA LEU A 140 -22.15 -18.77 3.48
C LEU A 140 -22.86 -18.24 4.74
N GLY A 141 -23.67 -17.18 4.63
CA GLY A 141 -24.43 -16.61 5.74
C GLY A 141 -23.57 -15.89 6.80
N VAL A 142 -22.40 -15.35 6.42
CA VAL A 142 -21.47 -14.66 7.31
C VAL A 142 -21.17 -13.24 6.81
N PRO A 143 -20.78 -12.29 7.70
CA PRO A 143 -20.43 -10.94 7.27
C PRO A 143 -19.12 -10.91 6.48
N SER A 144 -19.02 -9.95 5.56
CA SER A 144 -17.75 -9.54 4.95
C SER A 144 -17.32 -8.16 5.46
N TYR A 145 -16.02 -7.94 5.51
CA TYR A 145 -15.38 -6.66 5.78
C TYR A 145 -14.40 -6.37 4.65
N ILE A 146 -14.31 -5.12 4.22
CA ILE A 146 -13.33 -4.70 3.22
C ILE A 146 -12.08 -4.23 3.95
N PHE A 147 -10.92 -4.80 3.66
CA PHE A 147 -9.62 -4.25 4.03
C PHE A 147 -9.14 -3.35 2.89
N PHE A 148 -9.14 -2.05 3.14
CA PHE A 148 -8.75 -1.03 2.19
C PHE A 148 -7.28 -0.67 2.43
N ALA A 149 -6.39 -1.26 1.63
CA ALA A 149 -4.93 -1.11 1.74
C ALA A 149 -4.38 0.25 1.26
N SER A 150 -5.23 1.28 1.24
CA SER A 150 -4.89 2.66 0.84
C SER A 150 -5.57 3.67 1.78
N GLY A 151 -5.48 4.97 1.47
CA GLY A 151 -5.98 6.05 2.34
C GLY A 151 -7.51 6.22 2.34
N ALA A 152 -8.04 6.85 3.39
CA ALA A 152 -9.44 7.20 3.52
C ALA A 152 -9.92 8.21 2.46
N ALA A 153 -9.07 9.16 2.05
CA ALA A 153 -9.43 10.09 0.98
C ALA A 153 -9.67 9.38 -0.35
N PHE A 154 -8.83 8.39 -0.66
CA PHE A 154 -8.99 7.55 -1.84
C PHE A 154 -10.25 6.68 -1.74
N LEU A 155 -10.51 6.05 -0.59
CA LEU A 155 -11.76 5.33 -0.33
C LEU A 155 -12.99 6.20 -0.60
N GLY A 156 -13.01 7.42 -0.07
CA GLY A 156 -14.09 8.37 -0.27
C GLY A 156 -14.28 8.76 -1.74
N SER A 157 -13.19 8.88 -2.49
CA SER A 157 -13.25 9.14 -3.94
C SER A 157 -13.89 7.99 -4.71
N MET A 158 -13.63 6.75 -4.28
CA MET A 158 -14.20 5.56 -4.88
C MET A 158 -15.69 5.44 -4.57
N LEU A 159 -16.07 5.68 -3.31
CA LEU A 159 -17.48 5.67 -2.89
C LEU A 159 -18.31 6.79 -3.51
N TYR A 160 -17.67 7.86 -3.99
CA TYR A 160 -18.28 8.93 -4.78
C TYR A 160 -18.56 8.53 -6.26
N LEU A 161 -17.84 7.54 -6.81
CA LEU A 161 -17.96 7.18 -8.23
C LEU A 161 -19.35 6.67 -8.64
N PRO A 162 -20.04 5.79 -7.89
CA PRO A 162 -21.37 5.31 -8.27
C PRO A 162 -22.38 6.44 -8.43
N ASP A 163 -22.42 7.39 -7.50
CA ASP A 163 -23.34 8.52 -7.55
C ASP A 163 -23.05 9.43 -8.74
N ARG A 164 -21.75 9.63 -9.06
CA ARG A 164 -21.34 10.34 -10.26
C ARG A 164 -21.78 9.60 -11.53
N PHE A 165 -21.58 8.28 -11.59
CA PHE A 165 -21.97 7.43 -12.71
C PHE A 165 -23.48 7.48 -12.94
N ASP A 166 -24.28 7.32 -11.89
CA ASP A 166 -25.75 7.29 -11.95
C ASP A 166 -26.33 8.66 -12.37
N LYS A 167 -25.61 9.76 -12.14
CA LYS A 167 -25.94 11.11 -12.62
C LYS A 167 -25.43 11.40 -14.03
N GLY A 168 -24.97 10.38 -14.77
CA GLY A 168 -24.50 10.50 -16.16
C GLY A 168 -23.03 10.86 -16.31
N GLY A 169 -22.24 10.74 -15.24
CA GLY A 169 -20.80 10.93 -15.31
C GLY A 169 -20.11 9.81 -16.09
N VAL A 170 -19.14 10.18 -16.91
CA VAL A 170 -18.35 9.28 -17.77
C VAL A 170 -16.88 9.24 -17.34
N THR A 171 -16.03 8.44 -17.99
CA THR A 171 -14.59 8.49 -17.79
C THR A 171 -14.04 9.91 -17.80
N TYR A 172 -13.06 10.17 -16.93
CA TYR A 172 -12.38 11.46 -16.88
C TYR A 172 -11.44 11.61 -18.08
N LYS A 173 -11.02 12.84 -18.34
CA LYS A 173 -9.95 13.18 -19.29
C LYS A 173 -8.89 14.01 -18.59
N PRO A 174 -7.60 13.87 -18.94
CA PRO A 174 -6.54 14.72 -18.39
C PRO A 174 -6.73 16.23 -18.63
N THR A 175 -7.60 16.61 -19.57
CA THR A 175 -7.96 18.00 -19.90
C THR A 175 -9.20 18.50 -19.16
N ASP A 176 -9.88 17.64 -18.40
CA ASP A 176 -11.07 18.05 -17.64
C ASP A 176 -10.69 19.06 -16.56
N PRO A 177 -11.61 19.97 -16.19
CA PRO A 177 -11.40 20.88 -15.06
C PRO A 177 -11.22 20.12 -13.75
N ASP A 178 -10.65 20.81 -12.76
CA ASP A 178 -10.51 20.29 -11.41
C ASP A 178 -11.87 19.86 -10.86
N SER A 179 -11.89 18.67 -10.24
CA SER A 179 -13.10 18.03 -9.76
C SER A 179 -13.27 18.25 -8.27
N ILE A 180 -14.49 18.60 -7.84
CA ILE A 180 -14.85 18.61 -6.43
C ILE A 180 -15.16 17.18 -6.01
N ILE A 181 -14.19 16.54 -5.36
CA ILE A 181 -14.34 15.19 -4.78
C ILE A 181 -14.53 15.38 -3.27
N PRO A 182 -15.67 14.98 -2.68
CA PRO A 182 -16.03 15.33 -1.30
C PRO A 182 -15.00 14.94 -0.23
N SER A 183 -14.26 13.86 -0.46
CA SER A 183 -13.23 13.36 0.46
C SER A 183 -11.90 14.12 0.43
N TYR A 184 -11.76 15.13 -0.44
CA TYR A 184 -10.58 16.00 -0.52
C TYR A 184 -10.93 17.44 -0.12
N ILE A 185 -9.96 18.15 0.46
CA ILE A 185 -10.15 19.53 0.91
C ILE A 185 -10.11 20.48 -0.28
N ASN A 186 -9.13 20.27 -1.17
CA ASN A 186 -8.93 21.09 -2.35
C ASN A 186 -9.58 20.45 -3.60
N PRO A 187 -10.03 21.25 -4.59
CA PRO A 187 -10.41 20.73 -5.90
C PRO A 187 -9.29 19.86 -6.48
N VAL A 188 -9.62 18.65 -6.93
CA VAL A 188 -8.66 17.65 -7.38
C VAL A 188 -8.41 17.82 -8.88
N PRO A 189 -7.18 18.16 -9.31
CA PRO A 189 -6.87 18.26 -10.73
C PRO A 189 -7.07 16.92 -11.45
N SER A 190 -7.67 16.95 -12.63
CA SER A 190 -7.91 15.73 -13.42
C SER A 190 -6.63 14.93 -13.67
N ARG A 191 -5.51 15.60 -13.92
CA ARG A 191 -4.17 15.00 -14.11
C ARG A 191 -3.59 14.26 -12.89
N VAL A 192 -4.13 14.43 -11.68
CA VAL A 192 -3.69 13.65 -10.51
C VAL A 192 -4.64 12.49 -10.18
N LEU A 193 -5.71 12.31 -10.95
CA LEU A 193 -6.60 11.16 -10.79
C LEU A 193 -5.89 9.86 -11.23
N PRO A 194 -6.16 8.73 -10.54
CA PRO A 194 -5.66 7.42 -10.94
C PRO A 194 -5.95 7.13 -12.42
N SER A 195 -4.98 6.51 -13.13
CA SER A 195 -5.09 6.24 -14.57
C SER A 195 -6.33 5.43 -14.94
N LEU A 196 -6.72 4.48 -14.08
CA LEU A 196 -7.92 3.66 -14.26
C LEU A 196 -9.20 4.48 -14.50
N LEU A 197 -9.28 5.72 -14.01
CA LEU A 197 -10.44 6.58 -14.17
C LEU A 197 -10.54 7.24 -15.55
N PHE A 198 -9.49 7.14 -16.38
CA PHE A 198 -9.49 7.59 -17.77
C PHE A 198 -9.84 6.46 -18.77
N HIS A 199 -10.03 5.23 -18.28
CA HIS A 199 -10.34 4.06 -19.11
C HIS A 199 -11.70 3.48 -18.74
N ASP A 200 -12.55 3.18 -19.72
CA ASP A 200 -13.94 2.75 -19.45
C ASP A 200 -13.99 1.45 -18.62
N GLY A 201 -13.09 0.50 -18.89
CA GLY A 201 -12.95 -0.74 -18.12
C GLY A 201 -12.54 -0.47 -16.66
N GLY A 202 -11.54 0.38 -16.44
CA GLY A 202 -11.08 0.75 -15.10
C GLY A 202 -12.16 1.50 -14.30
N TYR A 203 -12.77 2.51 -14.93
CA TYR A 203 -13.82 3.33 -14.32
C TYR A 203 -15.05 2.49 -13.91
N SER A 204 -15.58 1.68 -14.83
CA SER A 204 -16.74 0.81 -14.56
C SER A 204 -16.45 -0.27 -13.51
N THR A 205 -15.21 -0.79 -13.48
CA THR A 205 -14.76 -1.76 -12.48
C THR A 205 -14.78 -1.14 -11.08
N PHE A 206 -14.22 0.06 -10.91
CA PHE A 206 -14.21 0.72 -9.60
C PHE A 206 -15.57 1.25 -9.16
N VAL A 207 -16.44 1.64 -10.09
CA VAL A 207 -17.87 1.86 -9.77
C VAL A 207 -18.49 0.58 -9.20
N SER A 208 -18.18 -0.58 -9.79
CA SER A 208 -18.69 -1.88 -9.33
C SER A 208 -18.13 -2.28 -7.96
N HIS A 209 -16.83 -2.10 -7.74
CA HIS A 209 -16.20 -2.28 -6.42
C HIS A 209 -16.81 -1.36 -5.36
N ALA A 210 -16.97 -0.07 -5.67
CA ALA A 210 -17.54 0.91 -4.74
C ALA A 210 -18.97 0.56 -4.33
N ARG A 211 -19.79 0.04 -5.25
CA ARG A 211 -21.12 -0.48 -4.91
C ARG A 211 -21.03 -1.68 -3.96
N LYS A 212 -20.10 -2.61 -4.21
CA LYS A 212 -19.88 -3.78 -3.33
C LYS A 212 -19.28 -3.41 -1.98
N PHE A 213 -18.48 -2.34 -1.87
CA PHE A 213 -18.01 -1.84 -0.58
C PHE A 213 -19.19 -1.48 0.33
N LYS A 214 -20.24 -0.86 -0.22
CA LYS A 214 -21.47 -0.51 0.51
C LYS A 214 -22.27 -1.74 0.99
N GLU A 215 -22.01 -2.94 0.46
CA GLU A 215 -22.66 -4.18 0.88
C GLU A 215 -21.93 -4.89 2.03
N ALA A 216 -20.69 -4.48 2.37
CA ALA A 216 -19.93 -5.06 3.47
C ALA A 216 -20.42 -4.57 4.83
N LYS A 217 -20.15 -5.34 5.90
CA LYS A 217 -20.51 -4.96 7.28
C LYS A 217 -19.67 -3.80 7.80
N GLY A 218 -18.47 -3.60 7.27
CA GLY A 218 -17.57 -2.52 7.64
C GLY A 218 -16.36 -2.46 6.73
N ILE A 219 -15.67 -1.32 6.75
CA ILE A 219 -14.47 -1.07 5.96
C ILE A 219 -13.31 -0.75 6.90
N ILE A 220 -12.25 -1.53 6.83
CA ILE A 220 -11.05 -1.43 7.64
C ILE A 220 -10.02 -0.70 6.80
N VAL A 221 -9.54 0.46 7.25
CA VAL A 221 -8.61 1.30 6.50
C VAL A 221 -7.30 1.39 7.27
N ASN A 222 -6.18 1.13 6.60
CA ASN A 222 -4.85 1.30 7.18
C ASN A 222 -4.48 2.79 7.20
N THR A 223 -5.14 3.56 8.06
CA THR A 223 -4.88 4.98 8.29
C THR A 223 -5.24 5.36 9.73
N PHE A 224 -4.91 6.58 10.14
CA PHE A 224 -5.35 7.15 11.41
C PHE A 224 -6.11 8.46 11.16
N ALA A 225 -7.13 8.72 11.97
CA ALA A 225 -8.12 9.76 11.70
C ALA A 225 -7.51 11.16 11.57
N GLU A 226 -6.43 11.46 12.28
CA GLU A 226 -5.79 12.76 12.30
C GLU A 226 -5.03 13.10 11.01
N LEU A 227 -4.51 12.09 10.30
CA LEU A 227 -3.84 12.29 9.01
C LEU A 227 -4.85 12.69 7.91
N GLU A 228 -6.05 12.12 7.97
CA GLU A 228 -7.07 12.21 6.91
C GLU A 228 -8.41 12.73 7.45
N SER A 229 -8.37 13.64 8.42
CA SER A 229 -9.56 14.05 9.19
C SER A 229 -10.74 14.50 8.33
N HIS A 230 -10.49 15.26 7.26
CA HIS A 230 -11.53 15.67 6.31
C HIS A 230 -12.20 14.47 5.63
N ALA A 231 -11.42 13.52 5.10
CA ALA A 231 -11.94 12.33 4.45
C ALA A 231 -12.71 11.43 5.43
N VAL A 232 -12.17 11.24 6.63
CA VAL A 232 -12.81 10.42 7.68
C VAL A 232 -14.14 11.03 8.13
N ASN A 233 -14.19 12.36 8.30
CA ASN A 233 -15.43 13.06 8.64
C ASN A 233 -16.49 12.92 7.53
N TYR A 234 -16.09 13.05 6.25
CA TYR A 234 -16.97 12.80 5.12
C TYR A 234 -17.52 11.37 5.14
N LEU A 235 -16.64 10.37 5.26
CA LEU A 235 -17.02 8.95 5.27
C LEU A 235 -17.98 8.60 6.43
N ASN A 236 -17.78 9.19 7.61
CA ASN A 236 -18.65 8.97 8.78
C ASN A 236 -20.02 9.65 8.65
N GLY A 237 -20.13 10.71 7.84
CA GLY A 237 -21.37 11.45 7.60
C GLY A 237 -22.17 10.99 6.38
N GLU A 238 -21.56 10.22 5.49
CA GLU A 238 -22.15 9.86 4.20
C GLU A 238 -23.14 8.69 4.32
N ALA A 239 -24.34 8.87 3.75
CA ALA A 239 -25.40 7.88 3.86
C ALA A 239 -25.07 6.61 3.05
N GLY A 240 -25.25 5.45 3.68
CA GLY A 240 -25.01 4.16 3.03
C GLY A 240 -23.54 3.76 2.91
N VAL A 241 -22.62 4.53 3.50
CA VAL A 241 -21.23 4.08 3.73
C VAL A 241 -21.21 3.21 5.00
N PRO A 242 -20.70 1.97 4.94
CA PRO A 242 -20.51 1.14 6.13
C PRO A 242 -19.55 1.79 7.11
N HIS A 243 -19.59 1.39 8.39
CA HIS A 243 -18.68 1.95 9.38
C HIS A 243 -17.21 1.77 8.96
N VAL A 244 -16.46 2.86 9.01
CA VAL A 244 -15.05 2.92 8.61
C VAL A 244 -14.17 2.86 9.86
N TYR A 245 -13.37 1.81 9.97
CA TYR A 245 -12.42 1.59 11.05
C TYR A 245 -11.03 2.06 10.61
N THR A 246 -10.58 3.21 11.10
CA THR A 246 -9.20 3.70 10.88
C THR A 246 -8.26 3.01 11.87
N VAL A 247 -7.69 1.87 11.49
CA VAL A 247 -6.92 1.00 12.42
C VAL A 247 -5.41 1.20 12.34
N GLY A 248 -4.94 2.08 11.46
CA GLY A 248 -3.54 2.32 11.20
C GLY A 248 -2.89 3.36 12.13
N PRO A 249 -1.62 3.72 11.90
CA PRO A 249 -0.75 3.11 10.89
C PRO A 249 -0.34 1.70 11.30
N VAL A 250 -0.60 0.72 10.44
CA VAL A 250 -0.10 -0.65 10.57
C VAL A 250 1.19 -0.73 9.73
N VAL A 251 2.33 -0.87 10.40
CA VAL A 251 3.67 -0.87 9.80
C VAL A 251 4.45 -2.08 10.34
N ASP A 252 5.14 -2.81 9.46
CA ASP A 252 6.06 -3.89 9.87
C ASP A 252 7.34 -3.30 10.49
N HIS A 253 7.29 -2.95 11.77
CA HIS A 253 8.42 -2.35 12.49
C HIS A 253 9.65 -3.24 12.60
N LYS A 254 9.50 -4.56 12.39
CA LYS A 254 10.63 -5.50 12.48
C LYS A 254 11.41 -5.56 11.17
N GLY A 255 10.92 -4.95 10.09
CA GLY A 255 11.62 -4.89 8.82
C GLY A 255 11.92 -6.29 8.27
N ASN A 256 11.06 -7.26 8.57
CA ASN A 256 11.25 -8.66 8.18
C ASN A 256 10.89 -8.86 6.71
N SER A 257 11.24 -7.91 5.84
CA SER A 257 11.07 -8.01 4.40
C SER A 257 11.79 -9.28 3.94
N PRO A 258 11.06 -10.35 3.57
CA PRO A 258 11.66 -11.64 3.26
C PRO A 258 12.50 -11.59 1.98
N VAL A 259 12.43 -10.47 1.24
CA VAL A 259 13.05 -10.24 -0.07
C VAL A 259 14.46 -9.61 0.06
N ALA A 260 14.82 -9.03 1.20
CA ALA A 260 16.15 -8.44 1.37
C ALA A 260 17.18 -9.53 1.69
N ASP A 261 18.29 -9.59 0.95
CA ASP A 261 19.45 -10.41 1.32
C ASP A 261 20.04 -9.91 2.65
N GLY A 262 20.30 -10.82 3.59
CA GLY A 262 20.78 -10.50 4.93
C GLY A 262 22.13 -9.78 4.92
N ASN A 263 23.01 -10.12 3.97
CA ASN A 263 24.31 -9.47 3.81
C ASN A 263 24.16 -8.03 3.29
N GLN A 264 23.38 -7.84 2.22
CA GLN A 264 23.10 -6.50 1.68
C GLN A 264 22.41 -5.60 2.71
N ARG A 265 21.52 -6.17 3.53
CA ARG A 265 20.91 -5.45 4.65
C ARG A 265 21.97 -4.92 5.63
N GLU A 266 22.89 -5.76 6.07
CA GLU A 266 23.96 -5.35 7.00
C GLU A 266 24.86 -4.27 6.40
N GLU A 267 25.23 -4.38 5.13
CA GLU A 267 26.01 -3.36 4.42
C GLU A 267 25.31 -2.00 4.37
N ILE A 268 24.01 -2.00 4.05
CA ILE A 268 23.19 -0.77 4.03
C ILE A 268 23.18 -0.10 5.40
N MET A 269 22.93 -0.88 6.47
CA MET A 269 22.84 -0.33 7.82
C MET A 269 24.20 0.19 8.32
N ASN A 270 25.29 -0.54 8.07
CA ASN A 270 26.64 -0.08 8.40
C ASN A 270 27.02 1.20 7.65
N TRP A 271 26.61 1.34 6.38
CA TRP A 271 26.84 2.56 5.62
C TRP A 271 26.06 3.75 6.21
N LEU A 272 24.80 3.53 6.60
CA LEU A 272 23.96 4.55 7.23
C LEU A 272 24.51 5.00 8.59
N ASP A 273 25.06 4.08 9.40
CA ASP A 273 25.67 4.38 10.70
C ASP A 273 26.84 5.36 10.61
N ALA A 274 27.56 5.34 9.49
CA ALA A 274 28.69 6.23 9.23
C ALA A 274 28.28 7.64 8.76
N GLN A 275 26.98 7.91 8.55
CA GLN A 275 26.50 9.19 8.04
C GLN A 275 26.04 10.13 9.17
N PRO A 276 26.18 11.46 8.99
CA PRO A 276 25.60 12.44 9.90
C PRO A 276 24.07 12.32 10.01
N GLU A 277 23.53 12.74 11.15
CA GLU A 277 22.08 12.74 11.39
C GLU A 277 21.33 13.56 10.34
N LYS A 278 20.17 13.05 9.89
CA LYS A 278 19.29 13.69 8.90
C LYS A 278 19.99 14.21 7.63
N SER A 279 21.07 13.55 7.20
CA SER A 279 21.87 13.97 6.03
C SER A 279 21.67 13.12 4.78
N VAL A 280 21.00 11.96 4.89
CA VAL A 280 20.78 11.02 3.79
C VAL A 280 19.39 11.18 3.19
N VAL A 281 19.32 11.28 1.87
CA VAL A 281 18.08 11.17 1.09
C VAL A 281 17.90 9.72 0.66
N PHE A 282 16.83 9.08 1.10
CA PHE A 282 16.46 7.75 0.63
C PHE A 282 15.59 7.86 -0.63
N LEU A 283 15.85 7.05 -1.64
CA LEU A 283 15.05 6.96 -2.87
C LEU A 283 14.58 5.51 -3.05
N CYS A 284 13.26 5.31 -3.07
CA CYS A 284 12.65 4.01 -3.32
C CYS A 284 11.25 4.18 -3.91
N PHE A 285 10.96 3.39 -4.94
CA PHE A 285 9.78 3.57 -5.78
C PHE A 285 8.78 2.41 -5.68
N GLY A 286 8.78 1.72 -4.53
CA GLY A 286 7.89 0.58 -4.27
C GLY A 286 8.36 -0.70 -4.95
N SER A 287 7.59 -1.79 -4.76
CA SER A 287 7.95 -3.12 -5.24
C SER A 287 7.86 -3.26 -6.77
N GLN A 288 6.91 -2.58 -7.40
CA GLN A 288 6.71 -2.58 -8.86
C GLN A 288 7.26 -1.32 -9.56
N GLY A 289 7.87 -0.41 -8.79
CA GLY A 289 8.49 0.78 -9.36
C GLY A 289 9.73 0.43 -10.15
N SER A 290 9.84 1.04 -11.33
CA SER A 290 11.12 1.26 -11.99
C SER A 290 10.96 2.40 -13.00
N PHE A 291 12.09 3.00 -13.33
CA PHE A 291 12.20 4.00 -14.38
C PHE A 291 12.97 3.44 -15.57
N GLY A 292 12.68 3.95 -16.77
CA GLY A 292 13.52 3.70 -17.94
C GLY A 292 14.92 4.30 -17.77
N VAL A 293 15.90 3.74 -18.46
CA VAL A 293 17.32 4.18 -18.42
C VAL A 293 17.50 5.71 -18.61
N PRO A 294 16.79 6.40 -19.53
CA PRO A 294 16.93 7.86 -19.65
C PRO A 294 16.62 8.61 -18.35
N GLN A 295 15.59 8.20 -17.63
CA GLN A 295 15.21 8.83 -16.37
C GLN A 295 16.15 8.45 -15.22
N LEU A 296 16.65 7.20 -15.18
CA LEU A 296 17.68 6.78 -14.20
C LEU A 296 18.95 7.64 -14.34
N LYS A 297 19.36 7.95 -15.58
CA LYS A 297 20.50 8.83 -15.85
C LYS A 297 20.28 10.26 -15.34
N GLU A 298 19.10 10.84 -15.55
CA GLU A 298 18.78 12.17 -15.01
C GLU A 298 18.72 12.18 -13.47
N ILE A 299 18.18 11.11 -12.84
CA ILE A 299 18.20 10.97 -11.38
C ILE A 299 19.65 10.94 -10.87
N ALA A 300 20.51 10.12 -11.48
CA ALA A 300 21.92 10.01 -11.11
C ALA A 300 22.64 11.35 -11.22
N LEU A 301 22.47 12.06 -12.35
CA LEU A 301 23.05 13.39 -12.55
C LEU A 301 22.51 14.40 -11.52
N GLY A 302 21.22 14.36 -11.20
CA GLY A 302 20.62 15.24 -10.21
C GLY A 302 21.13 14.98 -8.79
N LEU A 303 21.30 13.70 -8.41
CA LEU A 303 21.91 13.31 -7.14
C LEU A 303 23.34 13.82 -7.03
N GLU A 304 24.15 13.65 -8.08
CA GLU A 304 25.52 14.16 -8.14
C GLU A 304 25.56 15.70 -8.02
N GLN A 305 24.70 16.41 -8.75
CA GLN A 305 24.61 17.87 -8.71
C GLN A 305 24.10 18.42 -7.37
N SER A 306 23.26 17.66 -6.66
CA SER A 306 22.71 18.08 -5.36
C SER A 306 23.78 18.15 -4.27
N GLY A 307 24.86 17.38 -4.39
CA GLY A 307 25.89 17.20 -3.37
C GLY A 307 25.41 16.52 -2.09
N GLN A 308 24.16 16.03 -2.04
CA GLN A 308 23.60 15.36 -0.86
C GLN A 308 24.00 13.89 -0.80
N ARG A 309 24.01 13.32 0.41
CA ARG A 309 24.18 11.88 0.58
C ARG A 309 22.90 11.16 0.21
N PHE A 310 23.01 9.98 -0.39
CA PHE A 310 21.83 9.25 -0.83
C PHE A 310 21.94 7.73 -0.64
N LEU A 311 20.80 7.11 -0.38
CA LEU A 311 20.62 5.67 -0.52
C LEU A 311 19.55 5.46 -1.58
N TRP A 312 19.85 4.73 -2.65
CA TRP A 312 18.94 4.57 -3.79
C TRP A 312 18.68 3.10 -4.10
N SER A 313 17.44 2.66 -3.90
CA SER A 313 16.96 1.34 -4.33
C SER A 313 16.55 1.41 -5.81
N ILE A 314 17.24 0.67 -6.67
CA ILE A 314 16.99 0.61 -8.11
C ILE A 314 16.54 -0.80 -8.50
N ARG A 315 15.40 -0.88 -9.16
CA ARG A 315 14.90 -2.11 -9.79
C ARG A 315 15.16 -2.06 -11.29
N ARG A 316 15.50 -3.19 -11.90
CA ARG A 316 15.66 -3.31 -13.34
C ARG A 316 14.29 -3.06 -14.00
N PRO A 317 14.17 -2.15 -14.98
CA PRO A 317 12.90 -1.92 -15.65
C PRO A 317 12.40 -3.17 -16.38
N PRO A 318 11.07 -3.34 -16.55
CA PRO A 318 10.50 -4.40 -17.36
C PRO A 318 11.12 -4.48 -18.76
N SER A 319 11.17 -5.69 -19.30
CA SER A 319 11.71 -6.02 -20.63
C SER A 319 10.70 -6.85 -21.42
N GLN A 320 11.03 -7.19 -22.67
CA GLN A 320 10.21 -8.14 -23.44
C GLN A 320 10.14 -9.54 -22.80
N GLU A 321 11.08 -9.87 -21.93
CA GLU A 321 11.17 -11.17 -21.26
C GLU A 321 10.47 -11.19 -19.89
N SER A 322 10.27 -10.02 -19.26
CA SER A 322 9.58 -9.89 -17.95
C SER A 322 8.81 -8.58 -17.85
N LEU A 323 7.50 -8.70 -17.59
CA LEU A 323 6.59 -7.57 -17.40
C LEU A 323 6.80 -6.86 -16.04
N ASN A 324 7.42 -7.55 -15.08
CA ASN A 324 7.69 -7.00 -13.75
C ASN A 324 9.15 -6.53 -13.64
N PRO A 325 9.41 -5.50 -12.81
CA PRO A 325 10.77 -5.06 -12.54
C PRO A 325 11.58 -6.15 -11.85
N GLY A 326 12.77 -6.42 -12.35
CA GLY A 326 13.66 -7.46 -11.83
C GLY A 326 14.75 -6.94 -10.91
N GLU A 327 15.58 -7.87 -10.43
CA GLU A 327 16.84 -7.55 -9.76
C GLU A 327 17.88 -7.01 -10.74
N VAL A 328 18.79 -6.19 -10.21
CA VAL A 328 19.89 -5.59 -10.96
C VAL A 328 21.18 -6.31 -10.58
N ASN A 329 21.77 -7.03 -11.53
CA ASN A 329 23.06 -7.70 -11.33
C ASN A 329 24.25 -6.74 -11.50
N ASP A 330 24.10 -5.74 -12.37
CA ASP A 330 25.08 -4.69 -12.59
C ASP A 330 24.37 -3.34 -12.82
N PHE A 331 24.66 -2.37 -11.95
CA PHE A 331 24.10 -1.02 -12.04
C PHE A 331 24.79 -0.16 -13.10
N SER A 332 25.97 -0.56 -13.60
CA SER A 332 26.77 0.21 -14.54
C SER A 332 26.04 0.46 -15.88
N GLU A 333 25.20 -0.48 -16.30
CA GLU A 333 24.39 -0.38 -17.53
C GLU A 333 23.23 0.62 -17.41
N LEU A 334 22.78 0.87 -16.17
CA LEU A 334 21.61 1.71 -15.89
C LEU A 334 21.97 3.18 -15.61
N LEU A 335 23.24 3.45 -15.31
CA LEU A 335 23.72 4.72 -14.76
C LEU A 335 24.72 5.40 -15.70
N PRO A 336 24.99 6.71 -15.54
CA PRO A 336 26.02 7.39 -16.30
C PRO A 336 27.41 6.78 -16.04
N GLU A 337 28.26 6.79 -17.07
CA GLU A 337 29.62 6.27 -16.95
C GLU A 337 30.38 6.94 -15.79
N GLY A 338 31.05 6.13 -14.97
CA GLY A 338 31.83 6.57 -13.82
C GLY A 338 31.03 7.06 -12.61
N PHE A 339 29.68 7.09 -12.67
CA PHE A 339 28.84 7.57 -11.57
C PHE A 339 29.12 6.86 -10.25
N LEU A 340 29.12 5.51 -10.26
CA LEU A 340 29.41 4.69 -9.08
C LEU A 340 30.76 5.06 -8.43
N GLY A 341 31.78 5.32 -9.24
CA GLY A 341 33.10 5.71 -8.76
C GLY A 341 33.12 7.13 -8.16
N ARG A 342 32.40 8.07 -8.77
CA ARG A 342 32.30 9.47 -8.29
C ARG A 342 31.50 9.59 -7.00
N THR A 343 30.48 8.74 -6.80
CA THR A 343 29.58 8.81 -5.64
C THR A 343 29.90 7.81 -4.53
N LYS A 344 30.91 6.95 -4.65
CA LYS A 344 31.20 5.86 -3.69
C LYS A 344 31.30 6.25 -2.21
N ASN A 345 31.64 7.51 -1.92
CA ASN A 345 31.79 8.01 -0.54
C ASN A 345 30.54 8.73 0.00
N VAL A 346 29.56 9.03 -0.85
CA VAL A 346 28.38 9.84 -0.51
C VAL A 346 27.06 9.14 -0.88
N GLY A 347 27.11 8.09 -1.70
CA GLY A 347 25.95 7.36 -2.17
C GLY A 347 26.08 5.86 -1.95
N PHE A 348 24.97 5.20 -1.65
CA PHE A 348 24.82 3.76 -1.65
C PHE A 348 23.69 3.36 -2.59
N ILE A 349 23.89 2.30 -3.38
CA ILE A 349 22.91 1.80 -4.35
C ILE A 349 22.65 0.33 -4.05
N CYS A 350 21.37 -0.05 -4.01
CA CYS A 350 20.96 -1.44 -3.80
C CYS A 350 19.80 -1.82 -4.73
N GLY A 351 19.52 -3.11 -4.85
CA GLY A 351 18.35 -3.62 -5.56
C GLY A 351 17.09 -3.51 -4.72
N TRP A 352 17.18 -3.99 -3.47
CA TRP A 352 16.10 -3.94 -2.48
C TRP A 352 16.62 -3.36 -1.17
N ALA A 353 15.91 -2.38 -0.61
CA ALA A 353 16.26 -1.77 0.66
C ALA A 353 15.41 -2.35 1.80
N PRO A 354 15.94 -2.50 3.02
CA PRO A 354 15.16 -2.72 4.24
C PRO A 354 14.44 -1.40 4.62
N GLN A 355 13.45 -1.01 3.82
CA GLN A 355 12.87 0.34 3.80
C GLN A 355 12.46 0.87 5.17
N VAL A 356 11.77 0.06 5.99
CA VAL A 356 11.34 0.45 7.33
C VAL A 356 12.55 0.84 8.20
N GLU A 357 13.63 0.05 8.15
CA GLU A 357 14.83 0.28 8.94
C GLU A 357 15.61 1.51 8.45
N VAL A 358 15.68 1.68 7.13
CA VAL A 358 16.24 2.88 6.52
C VAL A 358 15.48 4.12 6.98
N LEU A 359 14.15 4.11 6.93
CA LEU A 359 13.31 5.23 7.37
C LEU A 359 13.42 5.47 8.88
N ALA A 360 13.58 4.42 9.68
CA ALA A 360 13.83 4.51 11.12
C ALA A 360 15.21 5.07 11.46
N HIS A 361 16.18 4.98 10.55
CA HIS A 361 17.56 5.31 10.84
C HIS A 361 17.76 6.82 11.06
N LYS A 362 18.57 7.18 12.06
CA LYS A 362 18.86 8.58 12.44
C LYS A 362 19.45 9.41 11.29
N ALA A 363 20.22 8.78 10.40
CA ALA A 363 20.84 9.44 9.25
C ALA A 363 19.82 9.86 8.16
N THR A 364 18.67 9.20 8.08
CA THR A 364 17.68 9.46 7.04
C THR A 364 16.96 10.78 7.29
N GLY A 365 17.20 11.73 6.40
CA GLY A 365 16.67 13.09 6.46
C GLY A 365 15.45 13.32 5.56
N ALA A 366 15.31 12.54 4.48
CA ALA A 366 14.21 12.67 3.52
C ALA A 366 13.97 11.38 2.75
N PHE A 367 12.78 11.26 2.16
CA PHE A 367 12.39 10.11 1.34
C PHE A 367 11.79 10.56 0.01
N VAL A 368 12.49 10.34 -1.10
CA VAL A 368 11.91 10.44 -2.44
C VAL A 368 11.12 9.16 -2.71
N SER A 369 9.81 9.29 -2.84
CA SER A 369 8.90 8.16 -2.86
C SER A 369 7.92 8.21 -4.02
N HIS A 370 7.61 7.03 -4.55
CA HIS A 370 6.46 6.81 -5.42
C HIS A 370 5.10 7.08 -4.76
N CYS A 371 5.01 7.44 -3.48
CA CYS A 371 3.74 7.77 -2.82
C CYS A 371 2.74 6.61 -2.75
N GLY A 372 3.21 5.36 -2.75
CA GLY A 372 2.40 4.21 -2.35
C GLY A 372 2.04 4.30 -0.87
N TRP A 373 0.82 3.89 -0.51
CA TRP A 373 0.26 4.22 0.81
C TRP A 373 1.06 3.65 1.99
N ASN A 374 1.54 2.40 1.91
CA ASN A 374 2.38 1.83 2.98
C ASN A 374 3.67 2.65 3.19
N SER A 375 4.35 3.04 2.10
CA SER A 375 5.54 3.90 2.17
C SER A 375 5.26 5.25 2.80
N ILE A 376 4.07 5.81 2.57
CA ILE A 376 3.63 7.07 3.20
C ILE A 376 3.45 6.88 4.71
N LEU A 377 2.79 5.80 5.14
CA LEU A 377 2.59 5.50 6.56
C LEU A 377 3.91 5.23 7.27
N GLU A 378 4.82 4.46 6.65
CA GLU A 378 6.17 4.20 7.17
C GLU A 378 6.96 5.51 7.35
N SER A 379 6.99 6.37 6.32
CA SER A 379 7.69 7.65 6.37
C SER A 379 7.11 8.57 7.44
N THR A 380 5.79 8.64 7.51
CA THR A 380 5.07 9.44 8.51
C THR A 380 5.33 8.91 9.92
N TRP A 381 5.33 7.60 10.11
CA TRP A 381 5.62 6.96 11.39
C TRP A 381 7.01 7.34 11.92
N TYR A 382 8.02 7.38 11.07
CA TYR A 382 9.39 7.75 11.46
C TYR A 382 9.68 9.26 11.36
N GLY A 383 8.71 10.07 10.96
CA GLY A 383 8.87 11.52 10.86
C GLY A 383 9.84 11.94 9.77
N VAL A 384 9.93 11.17 8.68
CA VAL A 384 10.76 11.48 7.51
C VAL A 384 9.90 12.19 6.47
N PRO A 385 10.27 13.40 6.00
CA PRO A 385 9.51 14.12 4.98
C PRO A 385 9.60 13.41 3.62
N VAL A 386 8.46 13.35 2.94
CA VAL A 386 8.35 12.76 1.60
C VAL A 386 8.57 13.84 0.53
N VAL A 387 9.37 13.51 -0.49
CA VAL A 387 9.42 14.24 -1.76
C VAL A 387 8.64 13.41 -2.78
N THR A 388 7.54 13.95 -3.30
CA THR A 388 6.57 13.17 -4.08
C THR A 388 7.04 12.91 -5.50
N TRP A 389 7.04 11.64 -5.92
CA TRP A 389 7.32 11.22 -7.31
C TRP A 389 6.47 10.01 -7.72
N PRO A 390 5.14 10.18 -7.85
CA PRO A 390 4.22 9.08 -8.12
C PRO A 390 4.47 8.42 -9.48
N LEU A 391 4.09 7.15 -9.63
CA LEU A 391 4.31 6.36 -10.86
C LEU A 391 3.02 5.75 -11.45
N TYR A 392 2.16 5.14 -10.63
CA TYR A 392 1.00 4.34 -11.07
C TYR A 392 -0.08 4.23 -9.98
N GLY A 393 -1.20 3.56 -10.28
CA GLY A 393 -2.30 3.34 -9.33
C GLY A 393 -2.88 4.65 -8.82
N GLU A 394 -3.06 4.76 -7.51
CA GLU A 394 -3.57 5.95 -6.83
C GLU A 394 -2.46 6.91 -6.34
N GLN A 395 -1.21 6.65 -6.69
CA GLN A 395 -0.07 7.39 -6.14
C GLN A 395 -0.11 8.89 -6.43
N GLN A 396 -0.66 9.30 -7.58
CA GLN A 396 -0.79 10.71 -7.95
C GLN A 396 -1.76 11.45 -7.02
N ILE A 397 -2.89 10.83 -6.68
CA ILE A 397 -3.86 11.44 -5.78
C ILE A 397 -3.39 11.40 -4.32
N ASN A 398 -2.60 10.38 -3.94
CA ASN A 398 -1.89 10.38 -2.66
C ASN A 398 -0.87 11.52 -2.58
N ALA A 399 -0.06 11.73 -3.62
CA ALA A 399 0.90 12.84 -3.70
C ALA A 399 0.18 14.20 -3.57
N PHE A 400 -0.93 14.37 -4.28
CA PHE A 400 -1.78 15.55 -4.16
C PHE A 400 -2.27 15.77 -2.73
N GLN A 401 -2.81 14.73 -2.08
CA GLN A 401 -3.28 14.82 -0.70
C GLN A 401 -2.17 15.25 0.26
N LEU A 402 -0.99 14.64 0.16
CA LEU A 402 0.12 14.93 1.05
C LEU A 402 0.64 16.37 0.90
N VAL A 403 0.68 16.88 -0.33
CA VAL A 403 1.19 18.22 -0.64
C VAL A 403 0.14 19.30 -0.38
N LYS A 404 -1.10 19.11 -0.86
CA LYS A 404 -2.13 20.17 -0.89
C LYS A 404 -3.07 20.13 0.31
N ASP A 405 -3.45 18.94 0.79
CA ASP A 405 -4.41 18.81 1.88
C ASP A 405 -3.70 18.70 3.24
N ALA A 406 -2.74 17.79 3.38
CA ALA A 406 -2.04 17.56 4.65
C ALA A 406 -0.85 18.52 4.86
N GLY A 407 -0.18 18.95 3.79
CA GLY A 407 1.01 19.79 3.85
C GLY A 407 2.20 19.12 4.54
N VAL A 408 2.31 17.79 4.43
CA VAL A 408 3.35 16.94 5.06
C VAL A 408 4.33 16.36 4.02
N ALA A 409 4.29 16.85 2.78
CA ALA A 409 5.23 16.45 1.73
C ALA A 409 5.67 17.64 0.87
N ILE A 410 6.78 17.45 0.16
CA ILE A 410 7.35 18.39 -0.79
C ILE A 410 7.08 17.88 -2.20
N GLU A 411 6.61 18.77 -3.07
CA GLU A 411 6.34 18.44 -4.46
C GLU A 411 7.64 18.39 -5.26
N MET A 412 7.96 17.21 -5.82
CA MET A 412 8.77 17.14 -7.04
C MET A 412 7.87 16.94 -8.26
N LYS A 413 6.96 15.97 -8.17
CA LYS A 413 5.83 15.79 -9.10
C LYS A 413 4.61 15.28 -8.33
N MET A 414 3.42 15.64 -8.79
CA MET A 414 2.15 15.01 -8.35
C MET A 414 1.45 14.27 -9.49
N ASP A 415 1.78 14.56 -10.74
CA ASP A 415 1.12 14.05 -11.95
C ASP A 415 2.01 13.13 -12.81
N TYR A 416 3.21 12.79 -12.34
CA TYR A 416 4.09 11.87 -13.08
C TYR A 416 3.46 10.48 -13.19
N ARG A 417 3.64 9.86 -14.36
CA ARG A 417 3.21 8.49 -14.68
C ARG A 417 4.31 7.78 -15.44
N LYS A 418 4.50 6.50 -15.13
CA LYS A 418 5.54 5.69 -15.78
C LYS A 418 5.37 5.59 -17.30
N ASP A 419 4.12 5.48 -17.79
CA ASP A 419 3.83 5.16 -19.20
C ASP A 419 3.59 6.39 -20.09
N GLY A 420 3.76 7.61 -19.57
CA GLY A 420 3.52 8.85 -20.33
C GLY A 420 4.13 10.11 -19.73
N GLY A 421 4.94 10.00 -18.67
CA GLY A 421 5.59 11.14 -18.03
C GLY A 421 6.76 11.65 -18.85
N GLU A 422 6.85 12.98 -19.00
CA GLU A 422 8.07 13.62 -19.47
C GLU A 422 9.22 13.31 -18.51
N VAL A 423 10.42 13.12 -19.06
CA VAL A 423 11.63 12.90 -18.27
C VAL A 423 11.87 14.11 -17.36
N VAL A 424 11.85 13.87 -16.05
CA VAL A 424 12.21 14.86 -15.03
C VAL A 424 13.71 15.09 -15.10
N LYS A 425 14.09 16.35 -15.28
CA LYS A 425 15.47 16.76 -15.53
C LYS A 425 16.33 16.76 -14.26
N ALA A 426 17.63 16.56 -14.43
CA ALA A 426 18.62 16.49 -13.36
C ALA A 426 18.61 17.73 -12.45
N ASP A 427 18.39 18.93 -13.01
CA ASP A 427 18.31 20.19 -12.25
C ASP A 427 17.09 20.21 -11.31
N GLN A 428 15.95 19.68 -11.76
CA GLN A 428 14.74 19.54 -10.95
C GLN A 428 14.97 18.54 -9.80
N VAL A 429 15.60 17.40 -10.09
CA VAL A 429 15.97 16.41 -9.06
C VAL A 429 16.95 17.02 -8.06
N ALA A 430 18.03 17.65 -8.54
CA ALA A 430 19.04 18.27 -7.70
C ALA A 430 18.44 19.30 -6.75
N LYS A 431 17.56 20.15 -7.27
CA LYS A 431 16.84 21.17 -6.49
C LYS A 431 15.98 20.52 -5.40
N ALA A 432 15.12 19.55 -5.75
CA ALA A 432 14.22 18.93 -4.79
C ALA A 432 14.97 18.18 -3.67
N VAL A 433 16.02 17.45 -4.02
CA VAL A 433 16.90 16.71 -3.09
C VAL A 433 17.65 17.67 -2.16
N LYS A 434 18.17 18.78 -2.69
CA LYS A 434 18.85 19.79 -1.89
C LYS A 434 17.88 20.53 -0.95
N ASP A 435 16.74 20.98 -1.47
CA ASP A 435 15.76 21.75 -0.71
C ASP A 435 15.16 20.95 0.46
N VAL A 436 14.94 19.65 0.30
CA VAL A 436 14.42 18.83 1.40
C VAL A 436 15.45 18.63 2.51
N ILE A 437 16.75 18.56 2.21
CA ILE A 437 17.78 18.42 3.25
C ILE A 437 18.12 19.76 3.89
N GLU A 438 18.39 20.79 3.10
CA GLU A 438 18.88 22.09 3.59
C GLU A 438 17.74 23.03 4.02
N GLY A 439 16.52 22.83 3.50
CA GLY A 439 15.36 23.70 3.72
C GLY A 439 14.14 22.97 4.30
N ALA A 440 12.96 23.44 3.88
CA ALA A 440 11.64 22.86 4.21
C ALA A 440 11.38 22.66 5.72
N SER A 441 11.82 23.61 6.55
CA SER A 441 11.63 23.58 8.02
C SER A 441 10.17 23.36 8.42
N ASP A 442 9.24 23.98 7.70
CA ASP A 442 7.81 23.92 8.00
C ASP A 442 7.24 22.52 7.74
N VAL A 443 7.59 21.91 6.60
CA VAL A 443 7.18 20.53 6.27
C VAL A 443 7.81 19.55 7.25
N LYS A 444 9.11 19.68 7.56
CA LYS A 444 9.80 18.84 8.54
C LYS A 444 9.13 18.90 9.92
N SER A 445 8.75 20.10 10.36
CA SER A 445 8.06 20.31 11.64
C SER A 445 6.66 19.68 11.64
N LYS A 446 5.89 19.84 10.55
CA LYS A 446 4.58 19.21 10.39
C LYS A 446 4.65 17.70 10.36
N VAL A 447 5.60 17.13 9.62
CA VAL A 447 5.83 15.67 9.55
C VAL A 447 6.21 15.11 10.92
N LYS A 448 7.07 15.80 11.66
CA LYS A 448 7.42 15.41 13.04
C LYS A 448 6.19 15.41 13.96
N ALA A 449 5.38 16.47 13.92
CA ALA A 449 4.14 16.53 14.70
C ALA A 449 3.14 15.45 14.29
N MET A 450 3.05 15.15 12.99
CA MET A 450 2.20 14.09 12.47
C MET A 450 2.69 12.70 12.90
N SER A 451 3.99 12.46 12.94
CA SER A 451 4.61 11.24 13.49
C SER A 451 4.22 11.03 14.96
N GLU A 452 4.34 12.07 15.78
CA GLU A 452 3.94 12.02 17.20
C GLU A 452 2.45 11.76 17.36
N THR A 453 1.62 12.34 16.49
CA THR A 453 0.17 12.14 16.48
C THR A 453 -0.20 10.71 16.09
N GLY A 454 0.39 10.17 15.03
CA GLY A 454 0.18 8.78 14.60
C GLY A 454 0.59 7.76 15.66
N ARG A 455 1.67 8.03 16.42
CA ARG A 455 2.03 7.19 17.59
C ARG A 455 0.98 7.24 18.68
N LYS A 456 0.48 8.43 19.02
CA LYS A 456 -0.58 8.60 20.04
C LYS A 456 -1.89 7.94 19.62
N ALA A 457 -2.22 7.94 18.33
CA ALA A 457 -3.42 7.27 17.81
C ALA A 457 -3.47 5.77 18.12
N LEU A 458 -2.31 5.10 18.23
CA LEU A 458 -2.21 3.68 18.56
C LEU A 458 -2.15 3.37 20.06
N LEU A 459 -1.89 4.37 20.91
CA LEU A 459 -1.88 4.18 22.37
C LEU A 459 -3.30 4.00 22.90
N GLU A 460 -3.43 3.42 24.09
CA GLU A 460 -4.73 3.25 24.76
C GLU A 460 -5.49 4.59 24.84
N GLY A 461 -6.74 4.60 24.36
CA GLY A 461 -7.57 5.80 24.24
C GLY A 461 -7.33 6.66 22.99
N GLY A 462 -6.32 6.33 22.18
CA GLY A 462 -6.08 6.95 20.87
C GLY A 462 -7.13 6.55 19.83
N SER A 463 -7.28 7.37 18.77
CA SER A 463 -8.32 7.20 17.74
C SER A 463 -8.28 5.81 17.08
N SER A 464 -7.11 5.39 16.61
CA SER A 464 -6.92 4.08 15.97
C SER A 464 -6.99 2.91 16.94
N TYR A 465 -6.56 3.10 18.20
CA TYR A 465 -6.75 2.11 19.26
C TYR A 465 -8.25 1.85 19.49
N VAL A 466 -9.04 2.90 19.69
CA VAL A 466 -10.48 2.79 19.92
C VAL A 466 -11.19 2.16 18.72
N ALA A 467 -10.85 2.59 17.49
CA ALA A 467 -11.39 1.99 16.27
C ALA A 467 -11.07 0.49 16.16
N PHE A 468 -9.83 0.11 16.49
CA PHE A 468 -9.39 -1.28 16.49
C PHE A 468 -10.10 -2.13 17.56
N GLU A 469 -10.23 -1.64 18.80
CA GLU A 469 -10.95 -2.34 19.87
C GLU A 469 -12.43 -2.53 19.52
N THR A 470 -13.06 -1.50 18.95
CA THR A 470 -14.44 -1.58 18.45
C THR A 470 -14.56 -2.66 17.39
N LEU A 471 -13.64 -2.69 16.43
CA LEU A 471 -13.60 -3.72 15.40
C LEU A 471 -13.42 -5.12 15.98
N VAL A 472 -12.48 -5.31 16.92
CA VAL A 472 -12.26 -6.59 17.62
C VAL A 472 -13.56 -7.07 18.28
N GLY A 473 -14.24 -6.21 19.03
CA GLY A 473 -15.53 -6.55 19.65
C GLY A 473 -16.57 -7.01 18.61
N VAL A 474 -16.69 -6.28 17.50
CA VAL A 474 -17.60 -6.59 16.39
C VAL A 474 -17.25 -7.92 15.70
N LEU A 475 -15.96 -8.24 15.56
CA LEU A 475 -15.46 -9.49 14.97
C LEU A 475 -15.66 -10.69 15.92
N SER A 476 -15.49 -10.51 17.22
CA SER A 476 -15.70 -11.56 18.23
C SER A 476 -17.19 -11.88 18.47
N GLY A 477 -18.10 -11.10 17.89
CA GLY A 477 -19.55 -11.26 18.06
C GLY A 477 -20.08 -10.68 19.38
N ASN A 478 -19.25 -9.95 20.11
CA ASN A 478 -19.67 -9.15 21.25
C ASN A 478 -20.40 -7.93 20.70
N LYS A 479 -21.65 -7.69 21.12
CA LYS A 479 -22.34 -6.45 20.77
C LYS A 479 -21.57 -5.29 21.40
N ALA A 480 -21.08 -4.38 20.56
CA ALA A 480 -20.58 -3.07 20.99
C ALA A 480 -21.72 -2.26 21.63
#